data_AF-A0A3N9UBC6-F1
#
_entry.id   AF-A0A3N9UBC6-F1
#
_cell.length_a   1.000
_cell.length_b   1.000
_cell.length_c   1.000
_cell.angle_alpha   90.00
_cell.angle_beta   90.00
_cell.angle_gamma   90.00
#
_symmetry.space_group_name_H-M   'P 1'
#
loop_
_entity.id
_entity.type
_entity.pdbx_description
1 polymer ?
#
loop_
_entity_poly.entity_id
_entity_poly.type
_entity_poly.pdbx_seq_one_letter_code
_entity_poly.pdbx_strand_id
1 'polypeptide(L)'
;MSNEEYSSERTPHERRGRGERGAKTFRRGRALAFYEKLLVKRDTLRQQLESPEFQSIQTVIAGELKATEAIMNDFKAAFELDEISHSGCEKKD
;
A
#
# COMPACT_ATOMS: atom_id res chain seq x y z
N MET A 1 -67.60 -16.29 -1.44
CA MET A 1 -66.82 -15.43 -0.53
C MET A 1 -65.62 -16.24 -0.06
N SER A 2 -64.43 -15.94 -0.57
CA SER A 2 -63.16 -16.46 -0.04
C SER A 2 -62.10 -15.38 -0.23
N ASN A 3 -61.89 -14.59 0.82
CA ASN A 3 -60.78 -13.65 1.01
C ASN A 3 -59.44 -14.43 0.91
N GLU A 4 -58.47 -13.96 0.13
CA GLU A 4 -57.45 -12.98 0.53
C GLU A 4 -56.52 -13.54 1.62
N GLU A 5 -55.33 -14.02 1.22
CA GLU A 5 -54.05 -13.71 1.87
C GLU A 5 -52.91 -14.44 1.13
N TYR A 6 -52.30 -13.75 0.16
CA TYR A 6 -50.99 -14.11 -0.36
C TYR A 6 -49.96 -13.56 0.63
N SER A 7 -49.55 -14.38 1.60
CA SER A 7 -48.51 -14.01 2.56
C SER A 7 -47.14 -13.94 1.85
N SER A 8 -46.79 -12.74 1.39
CA SER A 8 -45.46 -12.44 0.85
C SER A 8 -44.50 -12.16 2.00
N GLU A 9 -44.04 -13.20 2.67
CA GLU A 9 -42.93 -13.10 3.62
C GLU A 9 -41.62 -12.92 2.85
N ARG A 10 -41.31 -11.67 2.48
CA ARG A 10 -39.95 -11.29 2.09
C ARG A 10 -39.10 -11.27 3.33
N THR A 11 -38.33 -12.33 3.53
CA THR A 11 -37.24 -12.36 4.50
C THR A 11 -36.25 -11.23 4.19
N PRO A 12 -35.96 -10.33 5.15
CA PRO A 12 -34.90 -9.34 4.97
C PRO A 12 -33.58 -10.09 4.97
N HIS A 13 -32.95 -10.19 3.80
CA HIS A 13 -31.62 -10.76 3.66
C HIS A 13 -30.62 -9.86 4.41
N GLU A 14 -30.27 -10.24 5.65
CA GLU A 14 -29.19 -9.61 6.42
C GLU A 14 -27.85 -9.84 5.72
N ARG A 15 -27.47 -8.95 4.79
CA ARG A 15 -26.09 -8.79 4.33
C ARG A 15 -25.33 -7.88 5.29
N ARG A 16 -25.22 -8.29 6.55
CA ARG A 16 -24.46 -7.53 7.56
C ARG A 16 -22.98 -7.97 7.57
N GLY A 17 -22.10 -7.06 7.14
CA GLY A 17 -20.79 -6.87 7.80
C GLY A 17 -19.53 -7.53 7.24
N ARG A 18 -19.55 -8.26 6.11
CA ARG A 18 -18.31 -8.90 5.56
C ARG A 18 -17.54 -8.09 4.50
N GLY A 19 -18.04 -6.93 4.09
CA GLY A 19 -17.41 -6.13 3.01
C GLY A 19 -16.30 -5.17 3.46
N GLU A 20 -16.46 -4.52 4.62
CA GLU A 20 -15.54 -3.44 5.03
C GLU A 20 -14.17 -3.96 5.47
N ARG A 21 -14.12 -5.06 6.23
CA ARG A 21 -12.84 -5.62 6.71
C ARG A 21 -11.99 -6.19 5.57
N GLY A 22 -12.61 -6.86 4.60
CA GLY A 22 -11.90 -7.39 3.42
C GLY A 22 -11.42 -6.30 2.46
N ALA A 23 -12.19 -5.21 2.31
CA ALA A 23 -11.77 -4.07 1.52
C ALA A 23 -10.54 -3.36 2.15
N LYS A 24 -10.48 -3.25 3.48
CA LYS A 24 -9.34 -2.65 4.19
C LYS A 24 -8.05 -3.47 4.02
N THR A 25 -8.11 -4.80 4.12
CA THR A 25 -6.94 -5.68 3.93
C THR A 25 -6.43 -5.70 2.49
N PHE A 26 -7.34 -5.68 1.51
CA PHE A 26 -6.96 -5.58 0.10
C PHE A 26 -6.24 -4.25 -0.21
N ARG A 27 -6.79 -3.13 0.27
CA ARG A 27 -6.16 -1.81 0.09
C ARG A 27 -4.77 -1.75 0.72
N ARG A 28 -4.61 -2.24 1.96
CA ARG A 28 -3.30 -2.31 2.63
C ARG A 28 -2.33 -3.21 1.86
N GLY A 29 -2.76 -4.38 1.42
CA GLY A 29 -1.92 -5.29 0.63
C GLY A 29 -1.45 -4.67 -0.69
N ARG A 30 -2.31 -3.95 -1.39
CA ARG A 30 -1.94 -3.22 -2.62
C ARG A 30 -1.00 -2.05 -2.33
N ALA A 31 -1.20 -1.34 -1.22
CA ALA A 31 -0.32 -0.25 -0.81
C ALA A 31 1.10 -0.77 -0.50
N LEU A 32 1.22 -1.89 0.21
CA LEU A 32 2.50 -2.54 0.48
C LEU A 32 3.22 -2.96 -0.79
N ALA A 33 2.53 -3.67 -1.70
CA ALA A 33 3.12 -4.10 -2.96
C ALA A 33 3.57 -2.92 -3.84
N PHE A 34 2.92 -1.76 -3.73
CA PHE A 34 3.38 -0.54 -4.39
C PHE A 34 4.60 0.07 -3.70
N TYR A 35 4.60 0.13 -2.37
CA TYR A 35 5.72 0.62 -1.57
C TYR A 35 7.01 -0.20 -1.78
N GLU A 36 6.90 -1.52 -1.94
CA GLU A 36 8.02 -2.40 -2.33
C GLU A 36 8.68 -1.97 -3.65
N LYS A 37 7.89 -1.53 -4.64
CA LYS A 37 8.44 -1.03 -5.92
C LYS A 37 9.21 0.28 -5.72
N LEU A 38 8.76 1.14 -4.80
CA LEU A 38 9.48 2.37 -4.47
C LEU A 38 10.81 2.07 -3.77
N LEU A 39 10.86 1.05 -2.89
CA LEU A 39 12.11 0.59 -2.29
C LEU A 39 13.12 0.13 -3.34
N VAL A 40 12.70 -0.72 -4.28
CA VAL A 40 13.57 -1.19 -5.38
C VAL A 40 14.08 -0.01 -6.21
N LYS A 41 13.21 0.95 -6.53
CA LYS A 41 13.61 2.15 -7.28
C LYS A 41 14.63 2.99 -6.50
N ARG A 42 14.39 3.24 -5.22
CA ARG A 42 15.33 3.96 -4.34
C ARG A 42 16.70 3.29 -4.32
N ASP A 43 16.73 1.97 -4.15
CA ASP A 43 17.99 1.22 -4.05
C ASP A 43 18.74 1.22 -5.38
N THR A 44 18.01 1.16 -6.51
CA THR A 44 18.60 1.29 -7.84
C THR A 44 19.22 2.67 -8.05
N LEU A 45 18.53 3.75 -7.68
CA LEU A 45 19.05 5.12 -7.78
C LEU A 45 20.29 5.32 -6.89
N ARG A 46 20.34 4.70 -5.70
CA ARG A 46 21.52 4.72 -4.83
C ARG A 46 22.71 4.02 -5.48
N GLN A 47 22.50 2.83 -6.03
CA GLN A 47 23.56 2.11 -6.77
C GLN A 47 24.07 2.90 -7.97
N GLN A 48 23.17 3.60 -8.69
CA GLN A 48 23.57 4.44 -9.83
C GLN A 48 24.44 5.63 -9.40
N LEU A 49 24.20 6.23 -8.22
CA LEU A 49 25.03 7.31 -7.70
C LEU A 49 26.47 6.87 -7.42
N GLU A 50 26.67 5.60 -7.07
CA GLU A 50 27.97 5.00 -6.82
C GLU A 50 28.70 4.57 -8.10
N SER A 51 28.00 4.50 -9.24
CA SER A 51 28.59 4.06 -10.51
C SER A 51 29.25 5.21 -11.28
N PRO A 52 30.52 5.05 -11.71
CA PRO A 52 31.23 6.06 -12.48
C PRO A 52 30.60 6.32 -13.86
N GLU A 53 29.86 5.36 -14.41
CA GLU A 53 29.17 5.49 -15.70
C GLU A 53 28.13 6.62 -15.71
N PHE A 54 27.61 7.00 -14.54
CA PHE A 54 26.59 8.04 -14.39
C PHE A 54 27.12 9.37 -13.87
N GLN A 55 28.45 9.57 -13.83
CA GLN A 55 29.04 10.76 -13.20
C GLN A 55 28.55 12.09 -13.81
N SER A 56 28.31 12.13 -15.12
CA SER A 56 27.79 13.32 -15.82
C SER A 56 26.35 13.69 -15.44
N ILE A 57 25.59 12.75 -14.86
CA ILE A 57 24.17 12.93 -14.51
C ILE A 57 23.87 12.72 -13.02
N GLN A 58 24.88 12.61 -12.16
CA GLN A 58 24.70 12.37 -10.73
C GLN A 58 23.74 13.35 -10.05
N THR A 59 23.75 14.63 -10.45
CA THR A 59 22.83 15.65 -9.88
C THR A 59 21.37 15.33 -10.21
N VAL A 60 21.09 14.81 -11.41
CA VAL A 60 19.74 14.40 -11.83
C VAL A 60 19.29 13.18 -11.02
N ILE A 61 20.16 12.18 -10.90
CA ILE A 61 19.87 10.95 -10.13
C ILE A 61 19.64 11.27 -8.66
N ALA A 62 20.45 12.16 -8.06
CA ALA A 62 20.26 12.62 -6.69
C ALA A 62 18.91 13.34 -6.49
N GLY A 63 18.52 14.17 -7.46
CA GLY A 63 17.21 14.81 -7.48
C GLY A 63 16.06 13.79 -7.55
N GLU A 64 16.17 12.79 -8.41
CA GLU A 64 15.17 11.72 -8.55
C GLU A 64 15.09 10.83 -7.29
N LEU A 65 16.23 10.53 -6.67
CA LEU A 65 16.29 9.80 -5.40
C LEU A 65 15.54 10.57 -4.31
N LYS A 66 15.82 11.86 -4.17
CA LYS A 66 15.13 12.72 -3.19
C LYS A 66 13.62 12.80 -3.45
N ALA A 67 13.20 12.93 -4.71
CA ALA A 67 11.79 12.92 -5.08
C ALA A 67 11.12 11.58 -4.75
N THR A 68 11.80 10.46 -5.02
CA THR A 68 11.32 9.11 -4.69
C THR A 68 11.15 8.94 -3.18
N GLU A 69 12.14 9.36 -2.38
CA GLU A 69 12.07 9.30 -0.92
C GLU A 69 10.97 10.20 -0.34
N ALA A 70 10.72 11.37 -0.92
CA ALA A 70 9.59 12.23 -0.54
C ALA A 70 8.25 11.53 -0.79
N ILE A 71 8.05 10.97 -1.98
CA ILE A 71 6.83 10.20 -2.31
C ILE A 71 6.67 9.01 -1.36
N MET A 72 7.75 8.31 -1.01
CA MET A 72 7.70 7.20 -0.07
C MET A 72 7.21 7.64 1.32
N ASN A 73 7.67 8.78 1.81
CA ASN A 73 7.24 9.33 3.11
C ASN A 73 5.76 9.73 3.09
N ASP A 74 5.34 10.46 2.07
CA ASP A 74 3.93 10.86 1.89
C ASP A 74 3.02 9.63 1.76
N PHE A 75 3.48 8.60 1.04
CA PHE A 75 2.75 7.35 0.86
C PHE A 75 2.60 6.59 2.18
N LYS A 76 3.64 6.54 3.02
CA LYS A 76 3.53 5.92 4.34
C LYS A 76 2.49 6.61 5.20
N ALA A 77 2.52 7.94 5.26
CA ALA A 77 1.55 8.72 6.02
C ALA A 77 0.13 8.52 5.49
N ALA A 78 -0.06 8.55 4.16
CA ALA A 78 -1.37 8.41 3.54
C ALA A 78 -2.02 7.02 3.76
N PHE A 79 -1.22 5.98 3.95
CA PHE A 79 -1.68 4.60 4.11
C PHE A 79 -1.43 4.02 5.52
N GLU A 80 -1.02 4.85 6.48
CA GLU A 80 -0.72 4.46 7.87
C GLU A 80 0.27 3.28 7.94
N LEU A 81 1.32 3.33 7.12
CA LEU A 81 2.29 2.24 6.96
C LEU A 81 3.49 2.34 7.92
N ASP A 82 3.41 3.17 8.96
CA ASP A 82 4.56 3.45 9.85
C ASP A 82 5.05 2.22 10.63
N GLU A 83 4.18 1.21 10.83
CA GLU A 83 4.55 -0.10 11.39
C GLU A 83 5.73 -0.77 10.64
N ILE A 84 5.90 -0.49 9.34
CA ILE A 84 6.96 -1.04 8.50
C ILE A 84 8.34 -0.53 8.94
N SER A 85 8.41 0.67 9.53
CA SER A 85 9.68 1.26 9.98
C SER A 85 10.22 0.58 11.26
N HIS A 86 9.41 -0.22 11.95
CA HIS A 86 9.77 -0.95 13.17
C HIS A 86 9.76 -2.48 13.05
N SER A 87 9.37 -3.05 11.91
CA SER A 87 9.40 -4.51 11.69
C SER A 87 10.73 -5.03 11.14
N GLY A 88 11.83 -4.31 11.37
CA GLY A 88 13.19 -4.86 11.41
C GLY A 88 13.51 -5.33 12.82
N CYS A 89 12.60 -6.08 13.45
CA CYS A 89 12.82 -6.67 14.76
C CYS A 89 13.75 -7.88 14.59
N GLU A 90 15.01 -7.65 14.96
CA GLU A 90 16.01 -8.60 15.44
C GLU A 90 15.62 -10.08 15.34
N LYS A 91 16.23 -10.82 14.41
CA LYS A 91 16.54 -12.21 14.73
C LYS A 91 17.65 -12.18 15.77
N LYS A 92 17.26 -12.30 17.04
CA LYS A 92 18.17 -12.72 18.11
C LYS A 92 18.32 -14.24 18.04
N ASP A 93 19.59 -14.62 17.98
CA ASP A 93 20.24 -15.92 18.19
C ASP A 93 19.98 -17.07 17.21
#